data_AF-A0A1H1N2F2-F1
#
_entry.id   AF-A0A1H1N2F2-F1
#
_cell.length_a   1.000
_cell.length_b   1.000
_cell.length_c   1.000
_cell.angle_alpha   90.00
_cell.angle_beta   90.00
_cell.angle_gamma   90.00
#
_symmetry.space_group_name_H-M   'P 1'
#
loop_
_entity.id
_entity.type
_entity.pdbx_description
1 polymer ?
#
loop_
_entity_poly.entity_id
_entity_poly.type
_entity_poly.pdbx_seq_one_letter_code
_entity_poly.pdbx_strand_id
1 'polypeptide(L)'
;MTHHPHLAQAGGFPTTGRPAKKPSVVPGILLIIAGALGLGVGLCILVIPLFLFLVGGGGNVDAFDDFAAGFYTTGLVVAVISVLVLIAGIVLTTVVARRRRRMRPQVWMVMPPGAPQFQQTPGGPPTPRR
;
A
#
# COMPACT_ATOMS: atom_id res chain seq x y z
N MET A 1 7.14 -56.80 -23.30
CA MET A 1 8.43 -56.26 -22.81
C MET A 1 8.33 -54.75 -22.84
N THR A 2 8.34 -54.15 -21.66
CA THR A 2 8.13 -52.74 -21.36
C THR A 2 9.44 -51.96 -21.55
N HIS A 3 9.42 -50.90 -22.36
CA HIS A 3 10.49 -49.91 -22.37
C HIS A 3 9.94 -48.58 -21.86
N HIS A 4 10.14 -48.35 -20.56
CA HIS A 4 10.09 -47.03 -19.95
C HIS A 4 11.49 -46.42 -20.01
N PRO A 5 11.70 -45.27 -20.69
CA PRO A 5 12.92 -44.52 -20.51
C PRO A 5 12.81 -43.69 -19.23
N HIS A 6 13.52 -44.14 -18.20
CA HIS A 6 13.79 -43.38 -16.98
C HIS A 6 15.03 -42.49 -17.19
N LEU A 7 14.89 -41.21 -16.82
CA LEU A 7 15.94 -40.29 -16.32
C LEU A 7 16.95 -39.68 -17.30
N ALA A 8 16.70 -38.41 -17.64
CA ALA A 8 17.72 -37.37 -17.51
C ALA A 8 17.26 -36.38 -16.44
N GLN A 9 17.47 -36.76 -15.18
CA GLN A 9 17.34 -35.88 -14.02
C GLN A 9 18.50 -34.89 -14.07
N ALA A 10 18.30 -33.76 -14.76
CA ALA A 10 19.20 -32.62 -14.69
C ALA A 10 19.06 -31.97 -13.31
N GLY A 11 19.84 -32.48 -12.36
CA GLY A 11 20.09 -31.85 -11.07
C GLY A 11 20.74 -30.48 -11.26
N GLY A 12 19.91 -29.44 -11.30
CA GLY A 12 20.34 -28.07 -11.08
C GLY A 12 20.09 -27.73 -9.61
N PHE A 13 21.17 -27.53 -8.86
CA PHE A 13 21.16 -27.03 -7.48
C PHE A 13 20.13 -25.91 -7.29
N PRO A 14 19.27 -25.93 -6.25
CA PRO A 14 18.54 -24.73 -5.89
C PRO A 14 19.57 -23.71 -5.39
N THR A 15 19.97 -22.77 -6.26
CA THR A 15 20.64 -21.55 -5.84
C THR A 15 19.83 -21.01 -4.68
N THR A 16 20.46 -20.88 -3.52
CA THR A 16 19.91 -20.45 -2.23
C THR A 16 18.98 -19.27 -2.45
N GLY A 17 17.70 -19.57 -2.66
CA GLY A 17 16.68 -18.60 -2.98
C GLY A 17 16.43 -17.83 -1.72
N ARG A 18 17.05 -16.65 -1.57
CA ARG A 18 16.60 -15.68 -0.58
C ARG A 18 15.09 -15.58 -0.75
N PRO A 19 14.27 -15.86 0.28
CA PRO A 19 12.83 -15.80 0.13
C PRO A 19 12.49 -14.42 -0.41
N ALA A 20 11.89 -14.36 -1.60
CA ALA A 20 11.56 -13.11 -2.26
C ALA A 20 10.73 -12.28 -1.28
N LYS A 21 11.32 -11.22 -0.73
CA LYS A 21 10.67 -10.37 0.28
C LYS A 21 9.39 -9.85 -0.35
N LYS A 22 8.25 -10.21 0.23
CA LYS A 22 6.93 -9.83 -0.29
C LYS A 22 6.92 -8.31 -0.51
N PRO A 23 6.44 -7.80 -1.65
CA PRO A 23 6.36 -6.37 -1.91
C PRO A 23 5.49 -5.72 -0.83
N SER A 24 6.12 -4.89 0.02
CA SER A 24 5.47 -4.24 1.18
C SER A 24 4.97 -2.85 0.79
N VAL A 25 3.73 -2.56 1.15
CA VAL A 25 3.06 -1.26 0.90
C VAL A 25 3.36 -0.25 2.02
N VAL A 26 3.87 -0.72 3.17
CA VAL A 26 4.10 0.08 4.39
C VAL A 26 4.96 1.33 4.13
N PRO A 27 6.08 1.28 3.38
CA PRO A 27 6.88 2.48 3.12
C PRO A 27 6.11 3.56 2.35
N GLY A 28 5.25 3.16 1.41
CA GLY A 28 4.41 4.10 0.65
C GLY A 28 3.35 4.77 1.53
N ILE A 29 2.75 4.03 2.46
CA ILE A 29 1.78 4.58 3.43
C ILE A 29 2.47 5.59 4.36
N LEU A 30 3.67 5.28 4.85
CA LEU A 30 4.43 6.19 5.70
C LEU A 30 4.77 7.49 4.98
N LEU A 31 5.16 7.43 3.71
CA LEU A 31 5.37 8.61 2.87
C LEU A 31 4.09 9.43 2.70
N ILE A 32 2.94 8.78 2.53
CA ILE A 32 1.65 9.48 2.43
C ILE A 32 1.34 10.23 3.72
N ILE A 33 1.49 9.58 4.87
CA ILE A 33 1.24 10.20 6.18
C ILE A 33 2.22 11.36 6.41
N ALA A 34 3.50 11.16 6.14
CA ALA A 34 4.52 12.21 6.28
C ALA A 34 4.23 13.41 5.36
N GLY A 35 3.86 13.16 4.10
CA GLY A 35 3.47 14.20 3.15
C GLY A 35 2.20 14.94 3.57
N ALA A 36 1.18 14.25 4.08
CA ALA A 36 -0.05 14.88 4.56
C ALA A 36 0.18 15.74 5.81
N LEU A 37 0.97 15.25 6.78
CA LEU A 37 1.32 16.01 7.97
C LEU A 37 2.18 17.22 7.63
N GLY A 38 3.21 17.04 6.79
CA GLY A 38 4.05 18.14 6.32
C GLY A 38 3.24 19.20 5.56
N LEU A 39 2.27 18.79 4.75
CA LEU A 39 1.38 19.70 4.05
C LEU A 39 0.52 20.50 5.04
N GLY A 40 -0.04 19.84 6.06
CA GLY A 40 -0.77 20.51 7.13
C GLY A 40 0.09 21.56 7.85
N VAL A 41 1.33 21.22 8.19
CA VAL A 41 2.28 22.16 8.81
C VAL A 41 2.59 23.34 7.87
N GLY A 42 2.90 23.08 6.60
CA GLY A 42 3.17 24.12 5.62
C GLY A 42 2.00 25.09 5.46
N LEU A 43 0.77 24.57 5.39
CA LEU A 43 -0.44 25.39 5.32
C LEU A 43 -0.66 26.20 6.60
N CYS A 44 -0.45 25.62 7.78
CA CYS A 44 -0.52 26.36 9.04
C CYS A 44 0.44 27.55 9.05
N ILE A 45 1.69 27.34 8.59
CA ILE A 45 2.69 28.41 8.50
C ILE A 45 2.21 29.55 7.58
N LEU A 46 1.57 29.23 6.45
CA LEU A 46 1.02 30.23 5.53
C LEU A 46 -0.16 31.01 6.13
N VAL A 47 -0.95 30.40 7.01
CA VAL A 47 -2.13 31.01 7.63
C VAL A 47 -1.78 31.87 8.85
N ILE A 48 -0.69 31.57 9.56
CA ILE A 48 -0.24 32.35 10.73
C ILE A 48 -0.16 33.86 10.45
N PRO A 49 0.57 34.34 9.42
CA PRO A 49 0.63 35.78 9.16
C PRO A 49 -0.76 36.38 8.88
N LEU A 50 -1.61 35.70 8.11
CA LEU A 50 -2.98 36.19 7.87
C LEU A 50 -3.77 36.36 9.17
N PHE A 51 -3.63 35.41 10.10
CA PHE A 51 -4.30 35.50 11.40
C PHE A 51 -3.72 36.61 12.27
N LEU A 52 -2.40 36.76 12.30
CA LEU A 52 -1.72 37.84 13.02
C LEU A 52 -2.10 39.22 12.48
N PHE A 53 -2.23 39.36 11.16
CA PHE A 53 -2.68 40.60 10.52
C PHE A 53 -4.10 40.97 10.97
N LEU A 54 -5.01 40.00 10.99
CA LEU A 54 -6.39 40.20 11.41
C LEU A 54 -6.50 40.56 12.90
N VAL A 55 -5.82 39.79 13.76
CA VAL A 55 -5.80 40.03 15.22
C VAL A 55 -5.09 41.35 15.55
N GLY A 56 -4.07 41.71 14.78
CA GLY A 56 -3.33 42.97 14.90
C GLY A 56 -4.07 44.21 14.38
N GLY A 57 -5.28 44.06 13.84
CA GLY A 57 -6.13 45.17 13.40
C GLY A 57 -5.80 45.72 12.00
N GLY A 58 -5.01 45.00 11.19
CA GLY A 58 -4.78 45.33 9.78
C GLY A 58 -4.07 46.65 9.55
N GLY A 59 -2.96 46.89 10.27
CA GLY A 59 -2.15 48.11 10.21
C GLY A 59 -1.38 48.29 8.89
N ASN A 60 -0.15 48.80 8.98
CA ASN A 60 0.67 49.07 7.79
C ASN A 60 0.98 47.77 7.01
N VAL A 61 0.39 47.65 5.82
CA VAL A 61 0.50 46.47 4.95
C VAL A 61 1.93 46.26 4.48
N ASP A 62 2.65 47.33 4.13
CA ASP A 62 4.01 47.22 3.57
C ASP A 62 4.99 46.65 4.59
N ALA A 63 4.93 47.15 5.83
CA ALA A 63 5.76 46.62 6.92
C ALA A 63 5.36 45.19 7.32
N PHE A 64 4.07 44.85 7.17
CA PHE A 64 3.59 43.50 7.45
C PHE A 64 4.02 42.49 6.39
N ASP A 65 4.05 42.90 5.12
CA ASP A 65 4.45 42.02 4.00
C ASP A 65 5.92 41.60 4.14
N ASP A 66 6.81 42.54 4.47
CA ASP A 66 8.22 42.24 4.76
C ASP A 66 8.38 41.24 5.92
N PHE A 67 7.55 41.36 6.96
CA PHE A 67 7.52 40.41 8.07
C PHE A 67 6.96 39.03 7.64
N ALA A 68 5.90 39.02 6.84
CA ALA A 68 5.21 37.80 6.41
C ALA A 68 5.97 37.04 5.30
N ALA A 69 6.84 37.70 4.53
CA ALA A 69 7.59 37.12 3.43
C ALA A 69 8.39 35.86 3.83
N GLY A 70 8.98 35.86 5.03
CA GLY A 70 9.68 34.70 5.58
C GLY A 70 8.75 33.50 5.83
N PHE A 71 7.54 33.74 6.33
CA PHE A 71 6.51 32.72 6.53
C PHE A 71 6.00 32.17 5.21
N TYR A 72 5.73 33.05 4.23
CA TYR A 72 5.28 32.62 2.91
C TYR A 72 6.33 31.77 2.21
N THR A 73 7.59 32.18 2.22
CA THR A 73 8.68 31.42 1.62
C THR A 73 8.81 30.04 2.28
N THR A 74 8.90 30.01 3.62
CA THR A 74 9.08 28.76 4.36
C THR A 74 7.88 27.83 4.22
N GLY A 75 6.67 28.36 4.40
CA GLY A 75 5.42 27.61 4.29
C GLY A 75 5.22 27.02 2.89
N LEU A 76 5.55 27.78 1.85
CA LEU A 76 5.45 27.32 0.46
C LEU A 76 6.49 26.25 0.15
N VAL A 77 7.75 26.41 0.58
CA VAL A 77 8.79 25.39 0.43
C VAL A 77 8.39 24.09 1.13
N VAL A 78 7.94 24.18 2.38
CA VAL A 78 7.48 23.01 3.15
C VAL A 78 6.28 22.35 2.46
N ALA A 79 5.30 23.14 1.99
CA ALA A 79 4.13 22.62 1.29
C ALA A 79 4.52 21.90 0.00
N VAL A 80 5.38 22.50 -0.83
CA VAL A 80 5.84 21.89 -2.10
C VAL A 80 6.58 20.57 -1.84
N ILE A 81 7.53 20.54 -0.91
CA ILE A 81 8.24 19.31 -0.55
C ILE A 81 7.25 18.25 -0.06
N SER A 82 6.27 18.64 0.76
CA SER A 82 5.26 17.73 1.29
C SER A 82 4.35 17.15 0.20
N VAL A 83 3.97 17.97 -0.79
CA VAL A 83 3.22 17.50 -1.97
C VAL A 83 4.05 16.49 -2.77
N LEU A 84 5.34 16.77 -3.02
CA LEU A 84 6.22 15.84 -3.73
C LEU A 84 6.34 14.50 -3.00
N VAL A 85 6.52 14.54 -1.67
CA VAL A 85 6.57 13.34 -0.82
C VAL A 85 5.25 12.57 -0.86
N LEU A 86 4.11 13.28 -0.80
CA LEU A 86 2.78 12.69 -0.89
C LEU A 86 2.57 11.97 -2.23
N ILE A 87 2.91 12.62 -3.35
CA ILE A 87 2.86 12.04 -4.69
C ILE A 87 3.74 10.79 -4.76
N ALA A 88 4.99 10.87 -4.28
CA ALA A 88 5.90 9.73 -4.25
C ALA A 88 5.33 8.56 -3.44
N GLY A 89 4.72 8.82 -2.29
CA GLY A 89 4.05 7.82 -1.46
C GLY A 89 2.87 7.14 -2.16
N ILE A 90 2.02 7.92 -2.87
CA ILE A 90 0.89 7.41 -3.65
C ILE A 90 1.39 6.55 -4.82
N VAL A 91 2.37 7.03 -5.58
CA VAL A 91 2.95 6.31 -6.72
C VAL A 91 3.59 5.00 -6.24
N LEU A 92 4.37 5.02 -5.16
CA LEU A 92 4.97 3.82 -4.60
C LEU A 92 3.90 2.81 -4.14
N THR A 93 2.89 3.27 -3.42
CA THR A 93 1.77 2.45 -2.95
C THR A 93 1.02 1.79 -4.11
N THR A 94 0.70 2.55 -5.15
CA THR A 94 -0.05 2.07 -6.33
C THR A 94 0.77 1.09 -7.15
N VAL A 95 2.06 1.35 -7.39
CA VAL A 95 2.96 0.45 -8.13
C VAL A 95 3.14 -0.88 -7.38
N VAL A 96 3.36 -0.83 -6.06
CA VAL A 96 3.50 -2.03 -5.21
C VAL A 96 2.20 -2.83 -5.19
N ALA A 97 1.05 -2.15 -5.03
CA ALA A 97 -0.27 -2.80 -5.06
C ALA A 97 -0.58 -3.44 -6.42
N ARG A 98 -0.25 -2.76 -7.53
CA ARG A 98 -0.41 -3.28 -8.89
C ARG A 98 0.50 -4.48 -9.16
N ARG A 99 1.76 -4.43 -8.70
CA ARG A 99 2.72 -5.54 -8.81
C ARG A 99 2.26 -6.77 -8.01
N ARG A 100 1.67 -6.57 -6.84
CA ARG A 100 1.07 -7.66 -6.04
C ARG A 100 -0.11 -8.33 -6.76
N ARG A 101 -0.95 -7.58 -7.48
CA ARG A 101 -2.07 -8.15 -8.27
C ARG A 101 -1.59 -8.99 -9.44
N ARG A 102 -0.53 -8.57 -10.14
CA ARG A 102 0.08 -9.36 -11.25
C ARG A 102 0.69 -10.69 -10.76
N MET A 103 1.13 -10.75 -9.50
CA MET A 103 1.74 -11.93 -8.87
C MET A 103 0.74 -12.84 -8.13
N ARG A 104 -0.57 -12.56 -8.16
CA ARG A 104 -1.60 -13.56 -7.80
C ARG A 104 -2.05 -14.25 -9.09
N PRO A 105 -1.41 -15.35 -9.54
CA PRO A 105 -2.12 -16.29 -10.39
C PRO A 105 -3.36 -16.76 -9.61
N GLN A 106 -4.41 -17.05 -10.36
CA GLN A 106 -5.77 -17.34 -9.92
C GLN A 106 -5.89 -18.57 -9.00
N VAL A 107 -5.44 -18.50 -7.75
CA VAL A 107 -5.62 -19.62 -6.78
C VAL A 107 -7.03 -19.63 -6.16
N TRP A 108 -7.90 -18.66 -6.48
CA TRP A 108 -9.27 -18.61 -5.96
C TRP A 108 -10.37 -18.85 -7.01
N MET A 109 -10.02 -19.44 -8.16
CA MET A 109 -10.99 -19.87 -9.17
C MET A 109 -10.81 -21.36 -9.48
N VAL A 110 -10.75 -22.19 -8.44
CA VAL A 110 -11.12 -23.62 -8.54
C VAL A 110 -11.86 -24.01 -7.26
N MET A 111 -13.04 -23.43 -7.06
CA MET A 111 -14.10 -24.17 -6.38
C MET A 111 -15.13 -24.46 -7.47
N PRO A 112 -15.23 -25.71 -7.95
CA PRO A 112 -16.22 -26.06 -8.95
C PRO A 112 -17.62 -25.75 -8.38
N PRO A 113 -18.48 -25.03 -9.11
CA PRO A 113 -19.88 -24.89 -8.73
C PRO A 113 -20.55 -26.24 -8.98
N GLY A 114 -20.47 -27.14 -8.00
CA GLY A 114 -21.01 -28.49 -8.14
C GLY A 114 -20.54 -29.54 -7.15
N ALA A 115 -20.07 -29.18 -5.95
CA ALA A 115 -19.87 -30.20 -4.91
C ALA A 115 -21.23 -30.84 -4.57
N PRO A 116 -21.44 -32.14 -4.81
CA PRO A 116 -22.66 -32.81 -4.36
C PRO A 116 -22.60 -32.89 -2.83
N GLN A 117 -23.46 -32.11 -2.17
CA GLN A 117 -23.79 -32.24 -0.76
C GLN A 117 -24.79 -33.40 -0.58
N PHE A 118 -24.43 -34.65 -0.89
CA PHE A 118 -25.29 -35.80 -0.53
C PHE A 118 -24.49 -37.06 -0.16
N GLN A 119 -24.60 -37.37 1.13
CA GLN A 119 -24.73 -38.68 1.77
C GLN A 119 -23.70 -39.77 1.48
N GLN A 120 -22.92 -40.09 2.51
CA GLN A 120 -22.75 -41.48 2.96
C GLN A 120 -22.39 -41.48 4.45
N THR A 121 -23.41 -41.25 5.29
CA THR A 121 -23.45 -41.88 6.62
C THR A 121 -23.54 -43.38 6.36
N PRO A 122 -22.59 -44.23 6.77
CA PRO A 122 -22.72 -45.68 6.64
C PRO A 122 -23.71 -46.18 7.69
N GLY A 123 -24.99 -45.95 7.46
CA GLY A 123 -26.11 -46.50 8.22
C GLY A 123 -26.92 -47.40 7.30
N GLY A 124 -26.42 -48.61 7.04
CA GLY A 124 -27.20 -49.70 6.46
C GLY A 124 -28.03 -50.41 7.55
N PRO A 125 -29.28 -50.84 7.28
CA PRO A 125 -30.23 -51.34 8.30
C PRO A 125 -30.16 -52.88 8.49
N PRO A 126 -31.11 -53.47 9.23
CA PRO A 126 -31.06 -53.93 10.62
C PRO A 126 -30.57 -55.39 10.82
N THR A 127 -30.31 -55.74 12.08
CA THR A 127 -29.98 -57.07 12.62
C THR A 127 -30.97 -58.18 12.21
N PRO A 128 -30.51 -59.39 11.83
CA PRO A 128 -31.34 -60.58 11.80
C PRO A 128 -31.46 -61.20 13.21
N ARG A 129 -32.70 -61.48 13.63
CA ARG A 129 -33.01 -62.36 14.78
C ARG A 129 -32.50 -63.78 14.50
N ARG A 130 -31.66 -64.32 15.38
CA ARG A 130 -31.76 -65.70 15.85
C ARG A 130 -31.10 -65.84 17.22
#